data_AF-A0A6F9DHQ9-F1
#
_entry.id   AF-A0A6F9DHQ9-F1
#
_cell.length_a   1.000
_cell.length_b   1.000
_cell.length_c   1.000
_cell.angle_alpha   90.00
_cell.angle_beta   90.00
_cell.angle_gamma   90.00
#
_symmetry.space_group_name_H-M   'P 1'
#
loop_
_entity.id
_entity.type
_entity.pdbx_description
1 polymer ?
#
loop_
_entity_poly.entity_id
_entity_poly.type
_entity_poly.pdbx_seq_one_letter_code
_entity_poly.pdbx_strand_id
1 'polypeptide(L)'
;MICNTQACPIWTDWTPWSACSLSCGSGTRSSERTCQFGKPRDVGCGGSATRSEDCNTQECPHPCVKRLDKMNFHGNDSIQFECPKGCLAKKENLWGSGIYTEHSSICAAAIHDGRIKDAAGGSVTVYKLVGMMSYIGILRNKIRSKPFKNFERSFAFEDAGGTFTVYKLGGMKSYLGTLRNGITSTKYNKFSGSFAFEDWCKKQADQLTLWKGTSAHFLCPPGCGNKEEINLWGSYPYTGDSYICAAALHHGVITDETGGPVIVTKTWGPKSYKGSKKNGITSKTRDGSCLKPFRVEQNIQ
;
A
#
# COMPACT_ATOMS: atom_id res chain seq x y z
N MET A 1 72.01 -46.18 4.34
CA MET A 1 71.13 -45.06 3.98
C MET A 1 69.71 -45.47 4.34
N ILE A 2 69.05 -44.77 5.27
CA ILE A 2 67.67 -45.07 5.67
C ILE A 2 66.76 -44.23 4.77
N CYS A 3 65.77 -44.85 4.11
CA CYS A 3 64.76 -44.12 3.35
C CYS A 3 63.39 -44.19 4.06
N ASN A 4 62.47 -43.29 3.72
CA ASN A 4 61.10 -43.20 4.26
C ASN A 4 60.98 -42.85 5.75
N THR A 5 61.75 -41.87 6.24
CA THR A 5 61.62 -41.35 7.62
C THR A 5 60.47 -40.35 7.82
N GLN A 6 59.76 -40.01 6.74
CA GLN A 6 58.63 -39.07 6.78
C GLN A 6 57.36 -39.75 7.31
N ALA A 7 56.62 -39.04 8.17
CA ALA A 7 55.37 -39.53 8.75
C ALA A 7 54.35 -39.84 7.64
N CYS A 8 53.66 -40.97 7.76
CA CYS A 8 52.66 -41.37 6.78
C CYS A 8 51.42 -40.46 6.83
N PRO A 9 50.82 -40.13 5.68
CA PRO A 9 49.56 -39.40 5.63
C PRO A 9 48.46 -40.12 6.42
N ILE A 10 47.78 -39.41 7.31
CA ILE A 10 46.64 -39.93 8.07
C ILE A 10 45.56 -38.86 8.24
N TRP A 11 44.29 -39.26 8.20
CA TRP A 11 43.20 -38.37 8.54
C TRP A 11 43.27 -37.96 10.02
N THR A 12 43.06 -36.67 10.30
CA THR A 12 42.69 -36.23 11.65
C THR A 12 41.33 -36.80 12.04
N ASP A 13 41.03 -36.74 13.33
CA ASP A 13 39.66 -36.87 13.79
C ASP A 13 38.76 -35.83 13.13
N TRP A 14 37.48 -36.19 13.03
CA TRP A 14 36.44 -35.29 12.58
C TRP A 14 36.23 -34.16 13.57
N THR A 15 36.05 -32.93 13.07
CA THR A 15 35.61 -31.83 13.91
C THR A 15 34.22 -32.13 14.50
N PRO A 16 33.86 -31.52 15.64
CA PRO A 16 32.48 -31.48 16.09
C PRO A 16 31.55 -31.03 14.96
N TRP A 17 30.34 -31.59 14.94
CA TRP A 17 29.33 -31.17 13.98
C TRP A 17 29.02 -29.69 14.11
N SER A 18 28.81 -29.02 12.98
CA SER A 18 28.28 -27.67 12.95
C SER A 18 26.90 -27.62 13.61
N ALA A 19 26.45 -26.40 13.97
CA ALA A 19 25.04 -26.18 14.25
C ALA A 19 24.20 -26.64 13.05
N CYS A 20 23.01 -27.18 13.32
CA CYS A 20 22.08 -27.60 12.28
C CYS A 20 21.58 -26.36 11.50
N SER A 21 21.46 -26.48 10.17
CA SER A 21 20.98 -25.37 9.33
C SER A 21 19.53 -24.96 9.63
N LEU A 22 18.73 -25.88 10.17
CA LEU A 22 17.34 -25.68 10.58
C LEU A 22 17.12 -26.16 12.01
N SER A 23 16.19 -25.54 12.75
CA SER A 23 15.79 -25.98 14.10
C SER A 23 14.73 -27.09 14.10
N CYS A 24 14.12 -27.37 12.95
CA CYS A 24 13.16 -28.45 12.68
C CYS A 24 12.98 -28.60 11.16
N GLY A 25 12.29 -29.64 10.69
CA GLY A 25 11.94 -29.79 9.27
C GLY A 25 13.11 -30.22 8.38
N SER A 26 14.00 -31.06 8.91
CA SER A 26 15.12 -31.70 8.18
C SER A 26 16.16 -30.71 7.67
N GLY A 27 16.91 -30.13 8.61
CA GLY A 27 18.13 -29.38 8.30
C GLY A 27 19.32 -30.29 8.01
N THR A 28 20.47 -29.68 7.78
CA THR A 28 21.73 -30.38 7.48
C THR A 28 22.85 -29.81 8.33
N ARG A 29 23.77 -30.67 8.79
CA ARG A 29 24.99 -30.27 9.51
C ARG A 29 26.21 -30.91 8.87
N SER A 30 27.35 -30.23 8.97
CA SER A 30 28.61 -30.67 8.38
C SER A 30 29.70 -30.88 9.43
N SER A 31 30.65 -31.74 9.09
CA SER A 31 31.85 -32.02 9.88
C SER A 31 33.01 -32.21 8.92
N GLU A 32 34.19 -31.73 9.31
CA GLU A 32 35.38 -31.68 8.46
C GLU A 32 36.54 -32.43 9.11
N ARG A 33 37.49 -32.89 8.29
CA ARG A 33 38.76 -33.46 8.73
C ARG A 33 39.86 -33.06 7.77
N THR A 34 41.11 -33.09 8.23
CA THR A 34 42.27 -32.71 7.42
C THR A 34 43.24 -33.88 7.30
N CYS A 35 43.96 -33.96 6.19
CA CYS A 35 44.99 -34.97 6.02
C CYS A 35 46.27 -34.46 6.67
N GLN A 36 46.67 -35.08 7.78
CA GLN A 36 47.93 -34.79 8.43
C GLN A 36 49.06 -35.46 7.65
N PHE A 37 50.18 -34.75 7.45
CA PHE A 37 51.38 -35.26 6.76
C PHE A 37 51.18 -35.68 5.30
N GLY A 38 50.15 -35.17 4.63
CA GLY A 38 49.90 -35.42 3.20
C GLY A 38 48.80 -34.54 2.61
N LYS A 39 48.25 -34.96 1.48
CA LYS A 39 47.12 -34.32 0.79
C LYS A 39 45.92 -35.26 0.75
N PRO A 40 44.68 -34.73 0.68
CA PRO A 40 43.50 -35.55 0.42
C PRO A 40 43.71 -36.42 -0.82
N ARG A 41 43.33 -37.70 -0.74
CA ARG A 41 43.54 -38.77 -1.74
C ARG A 41 44.90 -39.47 -1.72
N ASP A 42 45.85 -39.05 -0.88
CA ASP A 42 47.06 -39.83 -0.64
C ASP A 42 46.72 -41.18 0.04
N VAL A 43 47.62 -42.16 -0.09
CA VAL A 43 47.50 -43.46 0.59
C VAL A 43 47.54 -43.22 2.11
N GLY A 44 46.41 -43.46 2.78
CA GLY A 44 46.18 -43.11 4.20
C GLY A 44 45.15 -41.98 4.43
N CYS A 45 44.90 -41.17 3.40
CA CYS A 45 43.88 -40.11 3.37
C CYS A 45 42.86 -40.30 2.23
N GLY A 46 42.42 -41.54 2.01
CA GLY A 46 41.35 -41.86 1.07
C GLY A 46 39.98 -41.35 1.53
N GLY A 47 39.15 -40.88 0.59
CA GLY A 47 37.77 -40.42 0.84
C GLY A 47 37.62 -38.91 0.98
N SER A 48 36.41 -38.47 1.38
CA SER A 48 36.07 -37.04 1.48
C SER A 48 36.67 -36.39 2.74
N ALA A 49 37.05 -35.11 2.62
CA ALA A 49 37.46 -34.26 3.74
C ALA A 49 36.26 -33.65 4.50
N THR A 50 35.07 -33.71 3.91
CA THR A 50 33.83 -33.18 4.48
C THR A 50 32.77 -34.26 4.48
N ARG A 51 32.00 -34.34 5.56
CA ARG A 51 30.78 -35.14 5.63
C ARG A 51 29.60 -34.29 6.05
N SER A 52 28.42 -34.72 5.63
CA SER A 52 27.16 -34.02 5.84
C SER A 52 26.09 -35.03 6.23
N GLU A 53 25.21 -34.64 7.14
CA GLU A 53 24.07 -35.46 7.54
C GLU A 53 22.84 -34.61 7.86
N ASP A 54 21.68 -35.24 7.79
CA ASP A 54 20.42 -34.61 8.17
C ASP A 54 20.35 -34.46 9.70
N CYS A 55 19.77 -33.35 10.14
CA CYS A 55 19.57 -33.04 11.53
C CYS A 55 18.22 -32.34 11.73
N ASN A 56 17.69 -32.41 12.94
CA ASN A 56 16.41 -31.80 13.29
C ASN A 56 15.26 -32.22 12.34
N THR A 57 15.14 -33.54 12.11
CA THR A 57 14.16 -34.16 11.20
C THR A 57 12.74 -34.21 11.75
N GLN A 58 12.53 -33.74 12.99
CA GLN A 58 11.18 -33.56 13.54
C GLN A 58 10.37 -32.59 12.67
N GLU A 59 9.08 -32.89 12.50
CA GLU A 59 8.17 -31.94 11.91
C GLU A 59 8.19 -30.64 12.71
N CYS A 60 8.36 -29.52 12.01
CA CYS A 60 8.20 -28.22 12.64
C CYS A 60 6.77 -28.08 13.19
N PRO A 61 6.57 -27.61 14.42
CA PRO A 61 5.24 -27.33 14.97
C PRO A 61 4.55 -26.22 14.18
N HIS A 62 3.88 -26.59 13.08
CA HIS A 62 3.21 -25.80 12.05
C HIS A 62 3.37 -24.26 12.11
N PRO A 63 4.57 -23.68 11.95
CA PRO A 63 4.71 -22.22 12.04
C PRO A 63 4.37 -21.55 10.71
N CYS A 64 4.65 -22.23 9.58
CA CYS A 64 4.38 -21.70 8.24
C CYS A 64 2.88 -21.63 7.89
N VAL A 65 2.06 -22.55 8.43
CA VAL A 65 0.62 -22.64 8.10
C VAL A 65 -0.23 -21.82 9.10
N LYS A 66 0.38 -20.94 9.88
CA LYS A 66 -0.38 -20.12 10.82
C LYS A 66 -1.22 -19.11 10.03
N ARG A 67 -2.52 -19.16 10.32
CA ARG A 67 -3.57 -18.33 9.73
C ARG A 67 -4.21 -17.50 10.83
N LEU A 68 -4.77 -16.35 10.46
CA LEU A 68 -5.40 -15.44 11.41
C LEU A 68 -6.62 -16.09 12.08
N ASP A 69 -7.35 -16.96 11.38
CA ASP A 69 -8.55 -17.64 11.91
C ASP A 69 -8.27 -18.62 13.06
N LYS A 70 -7.00 -18.96 13.28
CA LYS A 70 -6.55 -19.88 14.34
C LYS A 70 -5.83 -19.17 15.48
N MET A 71 -5.83 -17.83 15.51
CA MET A 71 -5.18 -17.03 16.54
C MET A 71 -6.21 -16.34 17.45
N ASN A 72 -5.96 -16.37 18.76
CA ASN A 72 -6.71 -15.57 19.73
C ASN A 72 -6.12 -14.16 19.84
N PHE A 73 -6.80 -13.19 19.23
CA PHE A 73 -6.46 -11.77 19.37
C PHE A 73 -7.06 -11.24 20.67
N HIS A 74 -6.25 -11.09 21.71
CA HIS A 74 -6.66 -10.43 22.95
C HIS A 74 -6.70 -8.90 22.74
N GLY A 75 -7.71 -8.41 22.03
CA GLY A 75 -8.02 -6.98 21.92
C GLY A 75 -6.97 -6.08 21.22
N ASN A 76 -5.90 -6.65 20.65
CA ASN A 76 -4.85 -5.89 19.96
C ASN A 76 -5.12 -5.82 18.45
N ASP A 77 -4.97 -4.64 17.84
CA ASP A 77 -5.19 -4.41 16.39
C ASP A 77 -4.05 -4.96 15.51
N SER A 78 -2.94 -5.35 16.14
CA SER A 78 -1.80 -5.97 15.49
C SER A 78 -1.18 -7.10 16.32
N ILE A 79 -0.52 -8.04 15.64
CA ILE A 79 0.25 -9.12 16.26
C ILE A 79 1.58 -9.28 15.51
N GLN A 80 2.67 -9.36 16.25
CA GLN A 80 3.98 -9.74 15.71
C GLN A 80 4.06 -11.26 15.55
N PHE A 81 4.60 -11.69 14.42
CA PHE A 81 4.61 -13.08 14.00
C PHE A 81 5.98 -13.48 13.45
N GLU A 82 6.52 -14.60 13.95
CA GLU A 82 7.81 -15.13 13.51
C GLU A 82 7.63 -16.21 12.44
N CYS A 83 8.18 -15.96 11.25
CA CYS A 83 8.19 -16.89 10.15
C CYS A 83 9.51 -17.64 10.06
N PRO A 84 9.51 -18.98 10.10
CA PRO A 84 10.72 -19.76 9.91
C PRO A 84 11.16 -19.74 8.44
N LYS A 85 12.36 -20.27 8.19
CA LYS A 85 12.91 -20.44 6.83
C LYS A 85 12.17 -21.56 6.07
N GLY A 86 12.04 -21.42 4.76
CA GLY A 86 11.58 -22.50 3.86
C GLY A 86 10.07 -22.77 3.89
N CYS A 87 9.25 -21.75 4.14
CA CYS A 87 7.80 -21.91 4.16
C CYS A 87 7.17 -22.11 2.77
N LEU A 88 7.84 -21.74 1.68
CA LEU A 88 7.29 -21.91 0.32
C LEU A 88 7.33 -23.34 -0.22
N ALA A 89 8.06 -24.25 0.43
CA ALA A 89 8.07 -25.66 0.04
C ALA A 89 6.69 -26.32 0.18
N LYS A 90 5.82 -25.74 1.02
CA LYS A 90 4.43 -26.17 1.17
C LYS A 90 3.58 -25.33 0.20
N LYS A 91 2.90 -25.97 -0.76
CA LYS A 91 1.93 -25.29 -1.66
C LYS A 91 0.75 -24.77 -0.84
N GLU A 92 0.92 -23.59 -0.25
CA GLU A 92 -0.04 -23.00 0.66
C GLU A 92 -1.10 -22.17 -0.06
N ASN A 93 -2.23 -22.07 0.63
CA ASN A 93 -3.39 -21.31 0.21
C ASN A 93 -3.15 -19.83 0.50
N LEU A 94 -3.02 -19.03 -0.56
CA LEU A 94 -2.77 -17.59 -0.51
C LEU A 94 -3.78 -16.85 -1.40
N TRP A 95 -4.59 -15.99 -0.80
CA TRP A 95 -5.57 -15.18 -1.50
C TRP A 95 -5.40 -13.70 -1.18
N GLY A 96 -5.39 -12.88 -2.22
CA GLY A 96 -5.16 -11.44 -2.12
C GLY A 96 -3.71 -11.01 -2.37
N SER A 97 -3.50 -9.69 -2.39
CA SER A 97 -2.21 -9.06 -2.66
C SER A 97 -2.17 -7.70 -1.98
N GLY A 98 -1.15 -7.46 -1.15
CA GLY A 98 -1.13 -6.37 -0.17
C GLY A 98 -2.07 -6.67 1.00
N ILE A 99 -3.36 -6.84 0.69
CA ILE A 99 -4.40 -7.25 1.63
C ILE A 99 -4.78 -8.70 1.34
N TYR A 100 -4.67 -9.54 2.36
CA TYR A 100 -4.84 -10.98 2.28
C TYR A 100 -6.06 -11.43 3.08
N THR A 101 -6.73 -12.50 2.62
CA THR A 101 -7.84 -13.08 3.39
C THR A 101 -7.30 -13.69 4.68
N GLU A 102 -8.12 -13.74 5.73
CA GLU A 102 -7.68 -14.27 7.02
C GLU A 102 -7.24 -15.75 7.01
N HIS A 103 -7.72 -16.51 6.02
CA HIS A 103 -7.34 -17.90 5.79
C HIS A 103 -6.06 -18.07 4.98
N SER A 104 -5.45 -16.97 4.53
CA SER A 104 -4.14 -17.03 3.89
C SER A 104 -3.07 -17.30 4.93
N SER A 105 -2.04 -18.06 4.54
CA SER A 105 -0.84 -18.22 5.36
C SER A 105 -0.15 -16.87 5.57
N ILE A 106 0.17 -16.56 6.83
CA ILE A 106 0.86 -15.31 7.18
C ILE A 106 2.27 -15.29 6.58
N CYS A 107 3.01 -16.40 6.63
CA CYS A 107 4.36 -16.44 6.07
C CYS A 107 4.38 -16.41 4.55
N ALA A 108 3.48 -17.14 3.90
CA ALA A 108 3.35 -17.07 2.44
C ALA A 108 2.98 -15.65 2.00
N ALA A 109 2.06 -15.00 2.72
CA ALA A 109 1.68 -13.61 2.47
C ALA A 109 2.85 -12.64 2.72
N ALA A 110 3.64 -12.84 3.77
CA ALA A 110 4.78 -12.00 4.09
C ALA A 110 5.88 -12.06 3.02
N ILE A 111 6.18 -13.27 2.52
CA ILE A 111 7.15 -13.45 1.43
C ILE A 111 6.58 -12.91 0.12
N HIS A 112 5.31 -13.17 -0.16
CA HIS A 112 4.62 -12.63 -1.34
C HIS A 112 4.61 -11.10 -1.34
N ASP A 113 4.40 -10.47 -0.18
CA ASP A 113 4.47 -9.02 -0.03
C ASP A 113 5.91 -8.47 -0.01
N GLY A 114 6.90 -9.32 0.25
CA GLY A 114 8.31 -8.96 0.22
C GLY A 114 8.86 -8.44 1.56
N ARG A 115 8.17 -8.73 2.66
CA ARG A 115 8.60 -8.36 4.02
C ARG A 115 9.77 -9.19 4.50
N ILE A 116 9.79 -10.45 4.09
CA ILE A 116 10.84 -11.41 4.44
C ILE A 116 11.21 -12.21 3.20
N LYS A 117 12.41 -12.81 3.23
CA LYS A 117 12.86 -13.76 2.22
C LYS A 117 12.67 -15.18 2.77
N ASP A 118 12.16 -16.10 1.95
CA ASP A 118 11.92 -17.48 2.36
C ASP A 118 13.17 -18.18 2.93
N ALA A 119 14.34 -17.93 2.35
CA ALA A 119 15.61 -18.50 2.80
C ALA A 119 16.09 -17.94 4.16
N ALA A 120 15.60 -16.77 4.57
CA ALA A 120 15.99 -16.11 5.81
C ALA A 120 14.95 -16.26 6.93
N GLY A 121 13.65 -16.37 6.58
CA GLY A 121 12.57 -16.21 7.53
C GLY A 121 12.53 -14.78 8.09
N GLY A 122 11.94 -14.61 9.26
CA GLY A 122 12.00 -13.38 10.05
C GLY A 122 10.68 -12.98 10.68
N SER A 123 10.73 -11.88 11.41
CA SER A 123 9.59 -11.31 12.13
C SER A 123 8.77 -10.39 11.24
N VAL A 124 7.45 -10.48 11.32
CA VAL A 124 6.51 -9.59 10.62
C VAL A 124 5.37 -9.16 11.54
N THR A 125 4.98 -7.90 11.45
CA THR A 125 3.79 -7.40 12.17
C THR A 125 2.57 -7.46 11.26
N VAL A 126 1.54 -8.13 11.73
CA VAL A 126 0.28 -8.34 11.02
C VAL A 126 -0.81 -7.47 11.63
N TYR A 127 -1.54 -6.75 10.80
CA TYR A 127 -2.66 -5.88 11.18
C TYR A 127 -3.97 -6.52 10.80
N LYS A 128 -4.90 -6.55 11.74
CA LYS A 128 -6.24 -7.05 11.49
C LYS A 128 -7.04 -5.99 10.74
N LEU A 129 -7.71 -6.42 9.67
CA LEU A 129 -8.57 -5.56 8.87
C LEU A 129 -9.96 -6.17 8.74
N VAL A 130 -10.94 -5.32 8.45
CA VAL A 130 -12.24 -5.79 7.99
C VAL A 130 -12.12 -6.53 6.66
N GLY A 131 -13.12 -7.36 6.37
CA GLY A 131 -13.27 -8.05 5.11
C GLY A 131 -13.38 -7.13 3.89
N MET A 132 -13.05 -7.65 2.70
CA MET A 132 -13.25 -6.97 1.42
C MET A 132 -14.25 -7.69 0.52
N MET A 133 -14.93 -6.92 -0.32
CA MET A 133 -15.80 -7.47 -1.38
C MET A 133 -15.01 -8.22 -2.45
N SER A 134 -13.76 -7.84 -2.69
CA SER A 134 -12.88 -8.50 -3.66
C SER A 134 -11.41 -8.38 -3.27
N TYR A 135 -10.65 -9.42 -3.64
CA TYR A 135 -9.21 -9.53 -3.44
C TYR A 135 -8.54 -9.82 -4.78
N ILE A 136 -7.43 -9.14 -5.04
CA ILE A 136 -6.66 -9.30 -6.29
C ILE A 136 -5.64 -10.41 -6.10
N GLY A 137 -5.61 -11.38 -7.01
CA GLY A 137 -4.56 -12.40 -7.08
C GLY A 137 -3.52 -12.04 -8.13
N ILE A 138 -2.23 -12.05 -7.78
CA ILE A 138 -1.13 -11.75 -8.71
C ILE A 138 0.08 -12.67 -8.48
N LEU A 139 1.05 -12.62 -9.38
CA LEU A 139 2.39 -13.17 -9.16
C LEU A 139 3.28 -12.05 -8.60
N ARG A 140 3.76 -12.20 -7.36
CA ARG A 140 4.70 -11.28 -6.72
C ARG A 140 5.73 -12.07 -5.93
N ASN A 141 6.99 -11.64 -5.97
CA ASN A 141 8.09 -12.31 -5.27
C ASN A 141 8.15 -13.84 -5.51
N LYS A 142 7.89 -14.26 -6.76
CA LYS A 142 7.86 -15.66 -7.21
C LYS A 142 6.75 -16.53 -6.59
N ILE A 143 5.78 -15.92 -5.89
CA ILE A 143 4.62 -16.59 -5.31
C ILE A 143 3.38 -16.08 -6.03
N ARG A 144 2.49 -17.00 -6.40
CA ARG A 144 1.21 -16.65 -7.03
C ARG A 144 0.10 -16.70 -6.00
N SER A 145 -0.49 -15.55 -5.69
CA SER A 145 -1.75 -15.49 -4.94
C SER A 145 -2.96 -15.66 -5.86
N LYS A 146 -4.07 -16.09 -5.29
CA LYS A 146 -5.36 -16.28 -5.98
C LYS A 146 -6.30 -15.09 -5.70
N PRO A 147 -7.14 -14.69 -6.65
CA PRO A 147 -8.22 -13.75 -6.36
C PRO A 147 -9.27 -14.41 -5.45
N PHE A 148 -10.02 -13.59 -4.71
CA PHE A 148 -11.13 -14.06 -3.86
C PHE A 148 -12.22 -12.99 -3.80
N LYS A 149 -13.45 -13.36 -3.43
CA LYS A 149 -14.58 -12.43 -3.30
C LYS A 149 -15.28 -12.64 -1.96
N ASN A 150 -15.84 -11.55 -1.44
CA ASN A 150 -16.73 -11.52 -0.27
C ASN A 150 -16.20 -12.34 0.89
N PHE A 151 -15.23 -11.79 1.60
CA PHE A 151 -14.64 -12.44 2.75
C PHE A 151 -14.73 -11.52 3.97
N GLU A 152 -15.02 -12.07 5.15
CA GLU A 152 -15.47 -11.28 6.31
C GLU A 152 -14.33 -10.58 7.07
N ARG A 153 -13.10 -11.10 6.99
CA ARG A 153 -11.92 -10.55 7.67
C ARG A 153 -10.67 -10.62 6.82
N SER A 154 -9.84 -9.59 6.91
CA SER A 154 -8.57 -9.54 6.18
C SER A 154 -7.43 -9.30 7.14
N PHE A 155 -6.22 -9.47 6.63
CA PHE A 155 -5.04 -8.92 7.26
C PHE A 155 -4.14 -8.29 6.22
N ALA A 156 -3.22 -7.47 6.73
CA ALA A 156 -2.16 -6.91 5.94
C ALA A 156 -0.92 -6.66 6.81
N PHE A 157 0.20 -6.31 6.20
CA PHE A 157 1.40 -5.87 6.93
C PHE A 157 1.41 -4.33 7.01
N GLU A 158 2.26 -3.70 7.83
CA GLU A 158 2.45 -2.23 7.83
C GLU A 158 2.62 -1.72 6.38
N ASP A 159 2.12 -0.57 5.96
CA ASP A 159 2.26 -0.09 4.56
C ASP A 159 1.62 -0.97 3.47
N ALA A 160 0.75 -1.93 3.81
CA ALA A 160 0.00 -2.70 2.82
C ALA A 160 -1.20 -1.94 2.20
N GLY A 161 -1.43 -0.71 2.64
CA GLY A 161 -2.21 0.26 1.88
C GLY A 161 -1.39 0.70 0.66
N GLY A 162 -2.05 0.80 -0.50
CA GLY A 162 -1.39 1.40 -1.66
C GLY A 162 -0.88 2.81 -1.35
N THR A 163 0.19 3.22 -2.01
CA THR A 163 0.64 4.62 -1.95
C THR A 163 -0.42 5.51 -2.58
N PHE A 164 -0.92 6.49 -1.85
CA PHE A 164 -1.80 7.53 -2.37
C PHE A 164 -1.11 8.88 -2.23
N THR A 165 -1.40 9.79 -3.15
CA THR A 165 -0.96 11.18 -3.02
C THR A 165 -1.97 11.94 -2.20
N VAL A 166 -1.50 12.65 -1.17
CA VAL A 166 -2.28 13.67 -0.49
C VAL A 166 -1.84 15.04 -0.94
N TYR A 167 -2.81 15.90 -1.16
CA TYR A 167 -2.62 17.31 -1.44
C TYR A 167 -2.78 18.05 -0.13
N LYS A 168 -1.72 18.72 0.33
CA LYS A 168 -1.78 19.60 1.50
C LYS A 168 -2.63 20.82 1.16
N LEU A 169 -3.63 21.08 1.98
CA LEU A 169 -4.57 22.19 1.85
C LEU A 169 -4.45 23.10 3.08
N GLY A 170 -4.85 24.36 2.92
CA GLY A 170 -4.97 25.25 4.07
C GLY A 170 -6.13 24.85 5.00
N GLY A 171 -6.14 25.47 6.18
CA GLY A 171 -7.19 25.30 7.17
C GLY A 171 -8.53 25.94 6.79
N MET A 172 -9.64 25.37 7.27
CA MET A 172 -10.98 25.94 7.12
C MET A 172 -11.55 26.38 8.48
N LYS A 173 -12.53 27.28 8.47
CA LYS A 173 -13.24 27.73 9.69
C LYS A 173 -14.11 26.63 10.31
N SER A 174 -14.53 25.64 9.52
CA SER A 174 -15.34 24.50 9.94
C SER A 174 -15.24 23.37 8.92
N TYR A 175 -15.36 22.13 9.39
CA TYR A 175 -15.36 20.91 8.58
C TYR A 175 -16.67 20.16 8.78
N LEU A 176 -17.30 19.76 7.66
CA LEU A 176 -18.53 18.98 7.68
C LEU A 176 -18.22 17.50 7.90
N GLY A 177 -18.95 16.87 8.83
CA GLY A 177 -18.96 15.43 8.99
C GLY A 177 -19.78 14.78 7.88
N THR A 178 -19.33 13.63 7.36
CA THR A 178 -20.00 12.91 6.26
C THR A 178 -19.88 11.41 6.45
N LEU A 179 -20.83 10.63 5.91
CA LEU A 179 -20.72 9.18 5.76
C LEU A 179 -20.35 8.86 4.31
N ARG A 180 -19.16 8.29 4.08
CA ARG A 180 -18.70 7.87 2.74
C ARG A 180 -18.02 6.52 2.83
N ASN A 181 -18.34 5.61 1.90
CA ASN A 181 -17.77 4.26 1.84
C ASN A 181 -17.84 3.50 3.18
N GLY A 182 -18.93 3.68 3.94
CA GLY A 182 -19.10 3.07 5.26
C GLY A 182 -18.30 3.71 6.40
N ILE A 183 -17.55 4.80 6.13
CA ILE A 183 -16.76 5.53 7.11
C ILE A 183 -17.45 6.86 7.44
N THR A 184 -17.69 7.11 8.72
CA THR A 184 -18.27 8.37 9.22
C THR A 184 -17.16 9.32 9.68
N SER A 185 -17.06 10.49 9.07
CA SER A 185 -16.29 11.61 9.61
C SER A 185 -17.16 12.48 10.52
N THR A 186 -16.59 12.98 11.61
CA THR A 186 -17.27 13.91 12.53
C THR A 186 -17.09 15.36 12.08
N LYS A 187 -18.08 16.21 12.33
CA LYS A 187 -17.91 17.66 12.16
C LYS A 187 -16.79 18.18 13.07
N TYR A 188 -16.03 19.16 12.60
CA TYR A 188 -14.94 19.75 13.37
C TYR A 188 -14.91 21.28 13.19
N ASN A 189 -14.43 21.99 14.21
CA ASN A 189 -14.32 23.45 14.18
C ASN A 189 -13.07 23.90 13.39
N LYS A 190 -12.65 25.15 13.55
CA LYS A 190 -11.48 25.70 12.86
C LYS A 190 -10.22 24.89 13.12
N PHE A 191 -9.47 24.59 12.07
CA PHE A 191 -8.14 24.00 12.16
C PHE A 191 -7.22 24.65 11.13
N SER A 192 -5.91 24.66 11.36
CA SER A 192 -4.95 25.43 10.56
C SER A 192 -4.49 24.75 9.28
N GLY A 193 -4.75 23.44 9.11
CA GLY A 193 -4.38 22.69 7.91
C GLY A 193 -5.39 21.61 7.57
N SER A 194 -5.37 21.14 6.33
CA SER A 194 -6.16 19.97 5.92
C SER A 194 -5.48 19.26 4.76
N PHE A 195 -6.04 18.14 4.31
CA PHE A 195 -5.56 17.44 3.13
C PHE A 195 -6.72 16.83 2.35
N ALA A 196 -6.48 16.55 1.08
CA ALA A 196 -7.38 15.79 0.22
C ALA A 196 -6.60 14.78 -0.63
N PHE A 197 -7.29 13.78 -1.17
CA PHE A 197 -6.71 12.78 -2.07
C PHE A 197 -6.70 13.22 -3.54
N GLU A 198 -7.20 14.43 -3.84
CA GLU A 198 -7.25 15.02 -5.18
C GLU A 198 -6.96 16.53 -5.09
N ASP A 199 -6.43 17.14 -6.16
CA ASP A 199 -6.26 18.61 -6.24
C ASP A 199 -7.62 19.28 -6.44
N TRP A 200 -8.28 19.63 -5.33
CA TRP A 200 -9.59 20.27 -5.33
C TRP A 200 -9.63 21.61 -6.07
N CYS A 201 -8.51 22.34 -6.13
CA CYS A 201 -8.45 23.60 -6.86
C CYS A 201 -8.49 23.40 -8.39
N LYS A 202 -8.16 22.19 -8.89
CA LYS A 202 -8.22 21.82 -10.32
C LYS A 202 -9.46 20.98 -10.67
N LYS A 203 -10.40 20.80 -9.73
CA LYS A 203 -11.60 20.00 -9.98
C LYS A 203 -12.54 20.72 -10.96
N GLN A 204 -12.93 20.01 -12.02
CA GLN A 204 -13.84 20.50 -13.05
C GLN A 204 -15.29 20.14 -12.72
N ALA A 205 -16.25 20.96 -13.18
CA ALA A 205 -17.67 20.75 -12.89
C ALA A 205 -18.26 19.54 -13.65
N ASP A 206 -17.77 19.25 -14.85
CA ASP A 206 -18.22 18.12 -15.66
C ASP A 206 -17.78 16.74 -15.11
N GLN A 207 -16.70 16.73 -14.32
CA GLN A 207 -16.15 15.58 -13.57
C GLN A 207 -16.87 15.33 -12.23
N LEU A 208 -17.78 16.22 -11.81
CA LEU A 208 -18.57 15.97 -10.60
C LEU A 208 -19.52 14.79 -10.84
N THR A 209 -19.33 13.72 -10.06
CA THR A 209 -20.21 12.55 -10.04
C THR A 209 -21.38 12.73 -9.07
N LEU A 210 -21.29 13.69 -8.15
CA LEU A 210 -22.23 13.93 -7.03
C LEU A 210 -23.33 14.95 -7.34
N TRP A 211 -23.86 14.96 -8.57
CA TRP A 211 -25.04 15.80 -8.86
C TRP A 211 -26.29 15.24 -8.17
N LYS A 212 -26.89 16.01 -7.26
CA LYS A 212 -28.24 15.75 -6.76
C LYS A 212 -29.22 16.55 -7.61
N GLY A 213 -29.73 15.94 -8.68
CA GLY A 213 -30.55 16.64 -9.67
C GLY A 213 -29.73 17.66 -10.46
N THR A 214 -30.04 18.95 -10.30
CA THR A 214 -29.39 20.06 -11.02
C THR A 214 -28.26 20.74 -10.24
N SER A 215 -28.03 20.40 -8.97
CA SER A 215 -26.99 21.03 -8.15
C SER A 215 -26.09 20.02 -7.42
N ALA A 216 -24.90 20.47 -7.03
CA ALA A 216 -23.94 19.73 -6.23
C ALA A 216 -23.27 20.68 -5.22
N HIS A 217 -23.10 20.21 -3.97
CA HIS A 217 -22.28 20.92 -2.99
C HIS A 217 -20.82 20.57 -3.20
N PHE A 218 -19.97 21.59 -3.32
CA PHE A 218 -18.53 21.45 -3.44
C PHE A 218 -17.84 22.29 -2.37
N LEU A 219 -16.70 21.82 -1.86
CA LEU A 219 -15.95 22.54 -0.83
C LEU A 219 -14.61 22.98 -1.43
N CYS A 220 -14.42 24.28 -1.54
CA CYS A 220 -13.19 24.86 -2.05
C CYS A 220 -12.20 25.12 -0.90
N PRO A 221 -10.97 24.59 -0.98
CA PRO A 221 -9.94 24.95 -0.02
C PRO A 221 -9.44 26.38 -0.26
N PRO A 222 -8.80 27.00 0.74
CA PRO A 222 -8.09 28.25 0.54
C PRO A 222 -6.85 28.06 -0.36
N GLY A 223 -6.41 29.14 -1.02
CA GLY A 223 -5.21 29.19 -1.85
C GLY A 223 -5.37 28.60 -3.25
N CYS A 224 -6.58 28.66 -3.82
CA CYS A 224 -6.83 28.23 -5.20
C CYS A 224 -6.64 29.35 -6.24
N GLY A 225 -6.50 30.61 -5.82
CA GLY A 225 -6.45 31.79 -6.69
C GLY A 225 -5.09 32.12 -7.29
N ASN A 226 -3.99 31.68 -6.66
CA ASN A 226 -2.62 31.92 -7.10
C ASN A 226 -2.01 30.68 -7.79
N LYS A 227 -2.61 30.24 -8.90
CA LYS A 227 -2.04 29.17 -9.74
C LYS A 227 -1.57 29.73 -11.09
N GLU A 228 -0.38 29.31 -11.53
CA GLU A 228 0.24 29.74 -12.81
C GLU A 228 -0.67 29.46 -14.03
N GLU A 229 -1.50 28.42 -13.94
CA GLU A 229 -2.50 28.11 -14.96
C GLU A 229 -3.88 27.84 -14.33
N ILE A 230 -4.79 28.81 -14.47
CA ILE A 230 -6.19 28.67 -14.10
C ILE A 230 -7.01 28.35 -15.36
N ASN A 231 -7.59 27.15 -15.40
CA ASN A 231 -8.55 26.78 -16.45
C ASN A 231 -9.93 27.32 -16.10
N LEU A 232 -10.28 28.49 -16.65
CA LEU A 232 -11.56 29.14 -16.40
C LEU A 232 -12.05 29.85 -17.66
N TRP A 233 -13.24 29.49 -18.12
CA TRP A 233 -13.88 30.06 -19.31
C TRP A 233 -15.28 30.57 -19.00
N GLY A 234 -15.58 31.77 -19.49
CA GLY A 234 -16.84 32.45 -19.23
C GLY A 234 -16.85 33.28 -17.96
N SER A 235 -17.94 34.02 -17.77
CA SER A 235 -18.15 34.90 -16.63
C SER A 235 -19.62 34.81 -16.20
N TYR A 236 -19.98 33.65 -15.65
CA TYR A 236 -21.34 33.35 -15.19
C TYR A 236 -22.39 33.38 -16.34
N PRO A 237 -22.65 32.24 -17.01
CA PRO A 237 -22.19 30.89 -16.66
C PRO A 237 -20.74 30.60 -17.06
N TYR A 238 -20.20 29.53 -16.49
CA TYR A 238 -18.88 28.99 -16.82
C TYR A 238 -19.02 27.66 -17.58
N THR A 239 -18.02 27.32 -18.38
CA THR A 239 -17.98 26.04 -19.12
C THR A 239 -17.75 24.86 -18.19
N GLY A 240 -18.23 23.65 -18.52
CA GLY A 240 -18.14 22.48 -17.64
C GLY A 240 -16.71 22.04 -17.27
N ASP A 241 -15.75 22.29 -18.16
CA ASP A 241 -14.32 22.02 -17.99
C ASP A 241 -13.58 23.07 -17.15
N SER A 242 -14.26 24.15 -16.73
CA SER A 242 -13.68 25.17 -15.86
C SER A 242 -13.52 24.67 -14.41
N TYR A 243 -12.47 25.13 -13.74
CA TYR A 243 -12.23 24.83 -12.32
C TYR A 243 -13.26 25.49 -11.43
N ILE A 244 -13.91 24.69 -10.57
CA ILE A 244 -15.02 25.13 -9.71
C ILE A 244 -14.59 26.25 -8.77
N CYS A 245 -13.45 26.09 -8.09
CA CYS A 245 -12.96 27.07 -7.12
C CYS A 245 -12.50 28.36 -7.78
N ALA A 246 -11.92 28.29 -8.97
CA ALA A 246 -11.59 29.48 -9.75
C ALA A 246 -12.85 30.25 -10.15
N ALA A 247 -13.91 29.55 -10.58
CA ALA A 247 -15.20 30.16 -10.89
C ALA A 247 -15.83 30.81 -9.65
N ALA A 248 -15.74 30.17 -8.47
CA ALA A 248 -16.27 30.69 -7.21
C ALA A 248 -15.52 31.95 -6.75
N LEU A 249 -14.18 31.95 -6.84
CA LEU A 249 -13.34 33.13 -6.57
C LEU A 249 -13.64 34.26 -7.57
N HIS A 250 -13.61 33.95 -8.86
CA HIS A 250 -13.91 34.91 -9.93
C HIS A 250 -15.31 35.53 -9.76
N HIS A 251 -16.32 34.75 -9.36
CA HIS A 251 -17.66 35.28 -9.12
C HIS A 251 -17.80 36.02 -7.78
N GLY A 252 -16.92 35.74 -6.81
CA GLY A 252 -16.95 36.37 -5.48
C GLY A 252 -17.81 35.62 -4.46
N VAL A 253 -18.09 34.33 -4.69
CA VAL A 253 -18.84 33.46 -3.77
C VAL A 253 -18.00 33.13 -2.53
N ILE A 254 -16.68 33.04 -2.71
CA ILE A 254 -15.69 32.75 -1.67
C ILE A 254 -14.48 33.66 -1.83
N THR A 255 -13.62 33.71 -0.80
CA THR A 255 -12.31 34.38 -0.86
C THR A 255 -11.19 33.36 -0.94
N ASP A 256 -10.03 33.76 -1.47
CA ASP A 256 -8.88 32.84 -1.58
C ASP A 256 -8.26 32.53 -0.21
N GLU A 257 -8.39 33.46 0.74
CA GLU A 257 -7.88 33.29 2.10
C GLU A 257 -8.64 32.22 2.89
N THR A 258 -9.96 32.14 2.70
CA THR A 258 -10.81 31.26 3.51
C THR A 258 -11.30 30.03 2.76
N GLY A 259 -11.33 30.07 1.43
CA GLY A 259 -12.13 29.12 0.64
C GLY A 259 -13.59 29.13 1.09
N GLY A 260 -14.27 28.00 0.95
CA GLY A 260 -15.60 27.79 1.51
C GLY A 260 -16.50 26.84 0.71
N PRO A 261 -17.70 26.55 1.25
CA PRO A 261 -18.70 25.76 0.55
C PRO A 261 -19.30 26.54 -0.62
N VAL A 262 -19.46 25.87 -1.75
CA VAL A 262 -19.99 26.42 -3.00
C VAL A 262 -21.08 25.48 -3.50
N ILE A 263 -22.20 26.03 -3.94
CA ILE A 263 -23.22 25.28 -4.69
C ILE A 263 -22.91 25.43 -6.17
N VAL A 264 -22.72 24.30 -6.86
CA VAL A 264 -22.51 24.22 -8.30
C VAL A 264 -23.82 23.81 -8.93
N THR A 265 -24.39 24.64 -9.81
CA THR A 265 -25.70 24.40 -10.43
C THR A 265 -25.56 24.27 -11.94
N LYS A 266 -26.06 23.18 -12.54
CA LYS A 266 -26.15 23.02 -13.99
C LYS A 266 -27.06 24.10 -14.54
N THR A 267 -26.65 24.69 -15.65
CA THR A 267 -27.46 25.69 -16.34
C THR A 267 -27.47 25.45 -17.83
N TRP A 268 -28.25 26.25 -18.55
CA TRP A 268 -28.19 26.30 -19.99
C TRP A 268 -27.02 27.18 -20.45
N GLY A 269 -26.30 26.72 -21.45
CA GLY A 269 -25.10 27.36 -21.96
C GLY A 269 -25.38 28.26 -23.17
N PRO A 270 -24.88 29.50 -23.21
CA PRO A 270 -24.93 30.31 -24.43
C PRO A 270 -24.07 29.69 -25.55
N LYS A 271 -24.26 30.18 -26.78
CA LYS A 271 -23.43 29.79 -27.94
C LYS A 271 -21.97 30.25 -27.84
N SER A 272 -21.68 31.23 -26.97
CA SER A 272 -20.34 31.68 -26.63
C SER A 272 -20.27 32.20 -25.19
N TYR A 273 -19.12 32.01 -24.56
CA TYR A 273 -18.83 32.36 -23.18
C TYR A 273 -17.84 33.51 -23.15
N LYS A 274 -18.27 34.71 -22.74
CA LYS A 274 -17.38 35.87 -22.61
C LYS A 274 -16.55 35.77 -21.33
N GLY A 275 -15.23 35.85 -21.47
CA GLY A 275 -14.31 35.97 -20.35
C GLY A 275 -14.33 37.36 -19.72
N SER A 276 -13.87 37.47 -18.47
CA SER A 276 -13.68 38.75 -17.77
C SER A 276 -12.59 38.64 -16.71
N LYS A 277 -12.21 39.77 -16.09
CA LYS A 277 -11.38 39.80 -14.90
C LYS A 277 -12.21 40.28 -13.70
N LYS A 278 -12.35 39.44 -12.68
CA LYS A 278 -13.11 39.73 -11.46
C LYS A 278 -12.42 39.13 -10.25
N ASN A 279 -12.41 39.85 -9.13
CA ASN A 279 -11.83 39.41 -7.85
C ASN A 279 -10.40 38.86 -7.98
N GLY A 280 -9.58 39.51 -8.80
CA GLY A 280 -8.19 39.09 -9.06
C GLY A 280 -8.02 37.90 -10.02
N ILE A 281 -9.10 37.18 -10.37
CA ILE A 281 -9.07 36.04 -11.28
C ILE A 281 -9.45 36.49 -12.69
N THR A 282 -8.80 35.93 -13.72
CA THR A 282 -9.12 36.20 -15.13
C THR A 282 -9.69 34.95 -15.78
N SER A 283 -10.87 35.05 -16.40
CA SER A 283 -11.45 34.00 -17.23
C SER A 283 -11.30 34.30 -18.71
N LYS A 284 -11.23 33.24 -19.52
CA LYS A 284 -11.05 33.31 -20.97
C LYS A 284 -12.38 33.28 -21.71
N THR A 285 -12.40 33.80 -22.93
CA THR A 285 -13.54 33.72 -23.85
C THR A 285 -13.49 32.41 -24.64
N ARG A 286 -14.64 31.76 -24.85
CA ARG A 286 -14.77 30.54 -25.65
C ARG A 286 -15.99 30.61 -26.56
N ASP A 287 -15.78 30.33 -27.84
CA ASP A 287 -16.86 30.15 -28.81
C ASP A 287 -17.30 28.67 -28.87
N GLY A 288 -18.59 28.45 -29.09
CA GLY A 288 -19.20 27.13 -29.15
C GLY A 288 -19.98 26.76 -27.88
N SER A 289 -20.96 25.87 -28.05
CA SER A 289 -21.69 25.29 -26.93
C SER A 289 -20.77 24.37 -26.12
N CYS A 290 -20.99 24.32 -24.81
CA CYS A 290 -20.24 23.45 -23.90
C CYS A 290 -21.22 22.50 -23.20
N LEU A 291 -20.77 21.27 -22.95
CA LEU A 291 -21.53 20.31 -22.16
C LEU A 291 -21.43 20.67 -20.67
N LYS A 292 -22.56 20.56 -19.96
CA LYS A 292 -22.68 20.80 -18.51
C LYS A 292 -22.13 22.15 -18.03
N PRO A 293 -22.52 23.29 -18.65
CA PRO A 293 -22.13 24.58 -18.13
C PRO A 293 -22.78 24.80 -16.76
N PHE A 294 -22.10 25.58 -15.93
CA PHE A 294 -22.48 25.72 -14.54
C PHE A 294 -22.44 27.16 -14.05
N ARG A 295 -23.16 27.37 -12.96
CA ARG A 295 -23.12 28.57 -12.13
C ARG A 295 -22.66 28.18 -10.74
N VAL A 296 -22.08 29.14 -10.03
CA VAL A 296 -21.63 28.99 -8.65
C VAL A 296 -22.45 29.94 -7.78
N GLU A 297 -22.96 29.43 -6.69
CA GLU A 297 -23.80 30.16 -5.74
C GLU A 297 -23.28 29.94 -4.32
N GLN A 298 -23.51 30.93 -3.46
CA GLN A 298 -23.15 30.84 -2.05
C GLN A 298 -24.11 29.87 -1.36
N ASN A 299 -23.57 29.00 -0.50
CA ASN A 299 -24.40 28.20 0.37
C ASN A 299 -24.94 29.11 1.48
N ILE A 300 -26.14 29.65 1.30
CA ILE A 300 -26.86 30.39 2.35
C ILE A 300 -27.60 29.35 3.19
N GLN A 301 -26.90 28.77 4.17
CA GLN A 301 -27.49 28.01 5.28
C GLN A 301 -27.02 28.62 6.59
#